data_AF-A0AAW9VCJ1-F1
#
_entry.id   AF-A0AAW9VCJ1-F1
#
_cell.length_a   1.000
_cell.length_b   1.000
_cell.length_c   1.000
_cell.angle_alpha   90.00
_cell.angle_beta   90.00
_cell.angle_gamma   90.00
#
_symmetry.space_group_name_H-M   'P 1'
#
loop_
_entity.id
_entity.type
_entity.pdbx_description
1 polymer ?
#
loop_
_entity_poly.entity_id
_entity_poly.type
_entity_poly.pdbx_seq_one_letter_code
_entity_poly.pdbx_strand_id
1 'polypeptide(L)'
;MAGRRPKPTNLKLVTGNPGKRKLNDKEPKPRREIPSPPEHLTDWGKIAWAKLTLLLDGMGVLTIADSLALERLCDIYADILQLRDTIAIEGRTYTTKTQLGDFLIKAHPAVAMLGDADRRFKSYLVEFGLTPAARSKVKIDGGEEEEDPLNAFFG
;
A
#
# COMPACT_ATOMS: atom_id res chain seq x y z
N MET A 1 -0.90 14.74 -25.02
CA MET A 1 -1.25 14.56 -23.59
C MET A 1 -1.68 13.12 -23.38
N ALA A 2 -1.03 12.36 -22.49
CA ALA A 2 -1.46 10.99 -22.18
C ALA A 2 -2.82 11.05 -21.47
N GLY A 3 -3.84 10.44 -22.08
CA GLY A 3 -5.17 10.36 -21.50
C GLY A 3 -5.16 9.63 -20.16
N ARG A 4 -6.21 9.85 -19.36
CA ARG A 4 -6.41 9.16 -18.07
C ARG A 4 -6.27 7.66 -18.26
N ARG A 5 -5.44 7.01 -17.42
CA ARG A 5 -5.24 5.56 -17.44
C ARG A 5 -6.60 4.85 -17.35
N PRO A 6 -6.83 3.80 -18.18
CA PRO A 6 -8.08 3.07 -18.15
C PRO A 6 -8.27 2.44 -16.77
N LYS A 7 -9.50 2.53 -16.24
CA LYS A 7 -9.86 1.83 -15.00
C LYS A 7 -9.82 0.30 -15.24
N PRO A 8 -9.23 -0.49 -14.32
CA PRO A 8 -9.33 -1.95 -14.30
C PRO A 8 -10.77 -2.45 -14.45
N THR A 9 -10.94 -3.65 -14.99
CA THR A 9 -12.27 -4.20 -15.30
C THR A 9 -13.12 -4.36 -14.04
N ASN A 10 -12.52 -4.79 -12.92
CA ASN A 10 -13.20 -4.88 -11.63
C ASN A 10 -13.80 -3.51 -11.22
N LEU A 11 -13.03 -2.43 -11.28
CA LEU A 11 -13.53 -1.08 -10.96
C LEU A 11 -14.60 -0.59 -11.95
N LYS A 12 -14.60 -1.03 -13.21
CA LYS A 12 -15.68 -0.71 -14.16
C LYS A 12 -16.95 -1.48 -13.83
N LEU A 13 -16.87 -2.77 -13.49
CA LEU A 13 -18.02 -3.57 -13.07
C LEU A 13 -18.69 -2.96 -11.84
N VAL A 14 -17.89 -2.64 -10.81
CA VAL A 14 -18.35 -2.06 -9.55
C VAL A 14 -19.01 -0.68 -9.72
N THR A 15 -18.55 0.12 -10.69
CA THR A 15 -19.11 1.45 -10.96
C THR A 15 -20.25 1.44 -11.99
N GLY A 16 -20.77 0.26 -12.34
CA GLY A 16 -21.86 0.12 -13.32
C GLY A 16 -21.45 0.44 -14.75
N ASN A 17 -20.14 0.37 -15.04
CA ASN A 17 -19.52 0.69 -16.32
C ASN A 17 -20.07 2.00 -16.93
N PRO A 18 -19.80 3.18 -16.32
CA PRO A 18 -20.43 4.44 -16.73
C PRO A 18 -20.15 4.80 -18.21
N GLY A 19 -19.00 4.35 -18.72
CA GLY A 19 -18.61 4.55 -20.12
C GLY A 19 -19.25 3.58 -21.11
N LYS A 20 -19.99 2.57 -20.63
CA LYS A 20 -20.65 1.50 -21.42
C LYS A 20 -19.77 0.79 -22.45
N ARG A 21 -18.43 0.92 -22.32
CA ARG A 21 -17.48 0.26 -23.22
C ARG A 21 -17.38 -1.21 -22.84
N LYS A 22 -17.16 -2.08 -23.83
CA LYS A 22 -16.91 -3.51 -23.58
C LYS A 22 -15.79 -3.66 -22.54
N LEU A 23 -16.04 -4.51 -21.56
CA LEU A 23 -15.10 -4.82 -20.50
C LEU A 23 -13.98 -5.72 -21.05
N ASN A 24 -12.79 -5.67 -20.41
CA ASN A 24 -11.70 -6.52 -20.84
C ASN A 24 -11.85 -7.88 -20.14
N ASP A 25 -12.52 -8.81 -20.82
CA ASP A 25 -12.77 -10.16 -20.30
C ASP A 25 -11.47 -11.01 -20.23
N LYS A 26 -10.36 -10.51 -20.78
CA LYS A 26 -9.03 -11.14 -20.79
C LYS A 26 -8.04 -10.48 -19.83
N GLU A 27 -8.52 -9.76 -18.82
CA GLU A 27 -7.63 -9.21 -17.81
C GLU A 27 -6.99 -10.36 -17.01
N PRO A 28 -5.65 -10.39 -16.86
CA PRO A 28 -5.00 -11.40 -16.04
C PRO A 28 -5.57 -11.34 -14.61
N LYS A 29 -5.90 -12.51 -14.06
CA LYS A 29 -6.28 -12.66 -12.65
C LYS A 29 -5.10 -13.33 -11.95
N PRO A 30 -4.18 -12.57 -11.32
CA PRO A 30 -3.05 -13.17 -10.62
C PRO A 30 -3.57 -14.06 -9.49
N ARG A 31 -2.81 -15.12 -9.17
CA ARG A 31 -3.20 -16.05 -8.10
C ARG A 31 -3.20 -15.32 -6.75
N ARG A 32 -4.20 -15.64 -5.92
CA ARG A 32 -4.27 -15.18 -4.53
C ARG A 32 -3.43 -16.12 -3.69
N GLU A 33 -2.28 -15.63 -3.27
CA GLU A 33 -1.31 -16.35 -2.46
C GLU A 33 -0.55 -15.32 -1.63
N ILE A 34 -0.37 -15.60 -0.34
CA ILE A 34 0.43 -14.76 0.54
C ILE A 34 1.91 -15.16 0.35
N PRO A 35 2.78 -14.29 -0.18
CA PRO A 35 4.18 -14.63 -0.34
C PRO A 35 4.88 -14.63 1.02
N SER A 36 5.92 -15.45 1.13
CA SER A 36 6.86 -15.35 2.25
C SER A 36 7.57 -13.99 2.22
N PRO A 37 7.88 -13.38 3.39
CA PRO A 37 8.59 -12.11 3.43
C PRO A 37 9.97 -12.25 2.76
N PRO A 38 10.39 -11.29 1.93
CA PRO A 38 11.74 -11.26 1.38
C PRO A 38 12.82 -11.28 2.47
N GLU A 39 13.90 -12.03 2.23
CA GLU A 39 14.95 -12.27 3.24
C GLU A 39 15.63 -10.97 3.70
N HIS A 40 15.80 -10.03 2.76
CA HIS A 40 16.48 -8.75 2.97
C HIS A 40 15.65 -7.71 3.74
N LEU A 41 14.38 -7.99 4.04
CA LEU A 41 13.62 -7.10 4.91
C LEU A 41 14.25 -7.05 6.31
N THR A 42 14.30 -5.85 6.87
CA THR A 42 14.66 -5.65 8.28
C THR A 42 13.63 -6.31 9.20
N ASP A 43 13.94 -6.49 10.49
CA ASP A 43 13.00 -7.07 11.45
C ASP A 43 11.70 -6.26 11.55
N TRP A 44 11.80 -4.92 11.52
CA TRP A 44 10.63 -4.05 11.42
C TRP A 44 9.85 -4.24 10.12
N GLY A 45 10.54 -4.42 9.00
CA GLY A 45 9.93 -4.75 7.71
C GLY A 45 9.19 -6.08 7.73
N LYS A 46 9.76 -7.13 8.34
CA LYS A 46 9.14 -8.45 8.50
C LYS A 46 7.90 -8.41 9.40
N ILE A 47 7.95 -7.63 10.48
CA ILE A 47 6.77 -7.37 11.32
C ILE A 47 5.67 -6.66 10.53
N ALA A 48 6.04 -5.66 9.73
CA ALA A 48 5.09 -4.96 8.86
C ALA A 48 4.48 -5.90 7.83
N TRP A 49 5.30 -6.76 7.21
CA TRP A 49 4.87 -7.76 6.25
C TRP A 49 3.81 -8.68 6.84
N ALA A 50 4.05 -9.26 8.01
CA ALA A 50 3.08 -10.13 8.67
C ALA A 50 1.75 -9.43 8.95
N LYS A 51 1.79 -8.16 9.41
CA LYS A 51 0.57 -7.38 9.68
C LYS A 51 -0.19 -7.01 8.41
N LEU A 52 0.52 -6.54 7.39
CA LEU A 52 -0.05 -6.03 6.15
C LEU A 52 -0.60 -7.15 5.29
N THR A 53 0.10 -8.28 5.18
CA THR A 53 -0.39 -9.47 4.45
C THR A 53 -1.69 -9.98 5.05
N LEU A 54 -1.77 -10.17 6.38
CA LEU A 54 -2.98 -10.63 7.05
C LEU A 54 -4.17 -9.70 6.77
N LEU A 55 -3.93 -8.39 6.81
CA LEU A 55 -4.98 -7.40 6.59
C LEU A 55 -5.43 -7.35 5.11
N LEU A 56 -4.48 -7.39 4.18
CA LEU A 56 -4.76 -7.34 2.73
C LEU A 56 -5.41 -8.63 2.22
N ASP A 57 -5.01 -9.77 2.78
CA ASP A 57 -5.63 -11.07 2.50
C ASP A 57 -7.06 -11.12 3.06
N GLY A 58 -7.28 -10.66 4.30
CA GLY A 58 -8.63 -10.54 4.86
C GLY A 58 -9.54 -9.58 4.10
N MET A 59 -8.98 -8.58 3.41
CA MET A 59 -9.70 -7.71 2.46
C MET A 59 -9.87 -8.33 1.08
N GLY A 60 -9.15 -9.41 0.78
CA GLY A 60 -9.19 -10.09 -0.48
C GLY A 60 -8.49 -9.38 -1.64
N VAL A 61 -7.61 -8.42 -1.35
CA VAL A 61 -6.96 -7.57 -2.37
C VAL A 61 -5.53 -7.99 -2.69
N LEU A 62 -4.98 -8.96 -1.95
CA LEU A 62 -3.60 -9.41 -2.14
C LEU A 62 -3.49 -10.49 -3.21
N THR A 63 -2.57 -10.29 -4.15
CA THR A 63 -2.17 -11.29 -5.13
C THR A 63 -0.65 -11.35 -5.26
N ILE A 64 -0.13 -12.41 -5.91
CA ILE A 64 1.33 -12.53 -6.17
C ILE A 64 1.89 -11.31 -6.92
N ALA A 65 1.09 -10.67 -7.77
CA ALA A 65 1.52 -9.49 -8.54
C ALA A 65 1.83 -8.28 -7.64
N ASP A 66 1.28 -8.24 -6.43
CA ASP A 66 1.41 -7.12 -5.50
C ASP A 66 2.63 -7.24 -4.59
N SER A 67 3.36 -8.37 -4.64
CA SER A 67 4.48 -8.69 -3.74
C SER A 67 5.55 -7.58 -3.68
N LEU A 68 5.95 -7.03 -4.83
CA LEU A 68 6.95 -5.97 -4.89
C LEU A 68 6.45 -4.64 -4.30
N ALA A 69 5.17 -4.33 -4.48
CA ALA A 69 4.57 -3.13 -3.91
C ALA A 69 4.41 -3.28 -2.39
N LEU A 70 4.07 -4.48 -1.92
CA LEU A 70 3.97 -4.80 -0.50
C LEU A 70 5.35 -4.76 0.17
N GLU A 71 6.37 -5.32 -0.46
CA GLU A 71 7.76 -5.24 0.00
C GLU A 71 8.16 -3.78 0.24
N ARG A 72 7.92 -2.92 -0.76
CA ARG A 72 8.27 -1.51 -0.63
C ARG A 72 7.48 -0.80 0.46
N LEU A 73 6.20 -1.14 0.64
CA LEU A 73 5.39 -0.60 1.73
C LEU A 73 5.97 -0.99 3.10
N CYS A 74 6.47 -2.22 3.24
CA CYS A 74 7.12 -2.71 4.46
C CYS A 74 8.46 -2.01 4.74
N ASP A 75 9.29 -1.81 3.72
CA ASP A 75 10.54 -1.03 3.83
C ASP A 75 10.26 0.39 4.33
N ILE A 76 9.29 1.07 3.72
CA ILE A 76 8.96 2.45 4.08
C ILE A 76 8.46 2.52 5.53
N TYR A 77 7.70 1.52 5.97
CA TYR A 77 7.28 1.43 7.37
C TYR A 77 8.47 1.33 8.31
N ALA A 78 9.46 0.47 7.99
CA ALA A 78 10.68 0.37 8.77
C ALA A 78 11.49 1.67 8.79
N ASP A 79 11.63 2.35 7.63
CA ASP A 79 12.27 3.67 7.52
C ASP A 79 11.60 4.70 8.45
N ILE A 80 10.27 4.72 8.50
CA ILE A 80 9.51 5.65 9.36
C ILE A 80 9.82 5.41 10.83
N LEU A 81 9.87 4.15 11.27
CA LEU A 81 10.21 3.82 12.65
C LEU A 81 11.65 4.23 12.98
N GLN A 82 12.60 3.90 12.10
CA GLN A 82 14.00 4.28 12.27
C GLN A 82 14.18 5.80 12.40
N LEU A 83 13.57 6.56 11.49
CA LEU A 83 13.66 8.01 11.47
C LEU A 83 12.99 8.65 12.69
N ARG A 84 11.90 8.05 13.20
CA ARG A 84 11.27 8.49 14.45
C ARG A 84 12.19 8.28 15.64
N ASP A 85 12.86 7.13 15.72
CA ASP A 85 13.82 6.85 16.78
C ASP A 85 15.02 7.81 16.72
N THR A 86 15.57 8.05 15.52
CA THR A 86 16.64 9.06 15.33
C THR A 86 16.20 10.43 15.81
N ILE A 87 15.01 10.90 15.41
CA ILE A 87 14.50 12.22 15.84
C ILE A 87 14.23 12.26 17.35
N ALA A 88 13.79 11.16 17.96
CA ALA A 88 13.53 11.09 19.39
C ALA A 88 14.83 11.20 20.20
N ILE A 89 15.92 10.62 19.70
CA ILE A 89 17.24 10.64 20.36
C ILE A 89 17.98 11.96 20.09
N GLU A 90 18.05 12.38 18.83
CA GLU A 90 18.91 13.49 18.39
C GLU A 90 18.19 14.85 18.38
N GLY A 91 16.86 14.83 18.47
CA GLY A 91 16.03 16.02 18.39
C GLY A 91 15.67 16.43 16.96
N ARG A 92 14.69 17.33 16.85
CA ARG A 92 14.19 17.84 15.55
C ARG A 92 15.09 18.92 14.95
N THR A 93 15.98 19.50 15.74
CA THR A 93 16.88 20.58 15.35
C THR A 93 18.24 20.39 16.01
N TYR A 94 19.29 20.88 15.38
CA TYR A 94 20.63 20.94 15.95
C TYR A 94 21.22 22.34 15.81
N THR A 95 22.13 22.69 16.72
CA THR A 95 22.83 23.98 16.70
C THR A 95 24.17 23.82 15.99
N THR A 96 24.50 24.74 15.10
CA THR A 96 25.79 24.82 14.42
C THR A 96 26.36 26.23 14.51
N LYS A 97 27.69 26.36 14.41
CA LYS A 97 28.37 27.65 14.47
C LYS A 97 28.67 28.15 13.06
N THR A 98 28.34 29.40 12.77
CA THR A 98 28.66 30.04 11.49
C THR A 98 30.15 30.40 11.43
N GLN A 99 30.65 30.70 10.23
CA GLN A 99 32.04 31.17 10.05
C GLN A 99 32.31 32.49 10.79
N LEU A 100 31.27 33.30 11.05
CA LEU A 100 31.34 34.57 11.79
C LEU A 100 31.30 34.39 13.32
N GLY A 101 31.07 33.16 13.79
CA GLY A 101 31.06 32.83 15.22
C GLY A 101 29.68 32.75 15.87
N ASP A 102 28.63 33.14 15.16
CA ASP A 102 27.25 33.07 15.64
C ASP A 102 26.71 31.63 15.68
N PHE A 103 25.75 31.37 16.55
CA PHE A 103 25.04 30.09 16.60
C PHE A 103 23.77 30.14 15.74
N LEU A 104 23.60 29.12 14.89
CA LEU A 104 22.43 28.93 14.04
C LEU A 104 21.76 27.60 14.37
N ILE A 105 20.45 27.62 14.58
CA ILE A 105 19.63 26.43 14.75
C ILE A 105 19.16 25.96 13.36
N LYS A 106 19.44 24.71 13.01
CA LYS A 106 19.01 24.08 11.75
C LYS A 106 18.10 22.89 12.02
N ALA A 107 17.20 22.60 11.08
CA ALA A 107 16.39 21.38 11.13
C ALA A 107 17.27 20.14 10.94
N HIS A 108 16.98 19.08 11.70
CA HIS A 108 17.66 17.81 11.53
C HIS A 108 17.24 17.15 10.20
N PRO A 109 18.17 16.64 9.36
CA PRO A 109 17.83 16.04 8.07
C PRO A 109 16.79 14.91 8.17
N ALA A 110 16.83 14.14 9.27
CA ALA A 110 15.86 13.06 9.51
C ALA A 110 14.40 13.56 9.51
N VAL A 111 14.14 14.83 9.87
CA VAL A 111 12.77 15.40 9.83
C VAL A 111 12.25 15.48 8.40
N ALA A 112 13.08 15.91 7.45
CA ALA A 112 12.70 15.99 6.05
C ALA A 112 12.55 14.59 5.44
N MET A 113 13.46 13.68 5.78
CA MET A 113 13.41 12.27 5.34
C MET A 113 12.15 11.58 5.86
N LEU A 114 11.77 11.80 7.13
CA LEU A 114 10.55 11.24 7.70
C LEU A 114 9.31 11.76 6.97
N GLY A 115 9.26 13.07 6.70
CA GLY A 115 8.16 13.66 5.93
C GLY A 115 8.05 13.11 4.51
N ASP A 116 9.17 12.73 3.88
CA ASP A 116 9.18 12.04 2.59
C ASP A 116 8.71 10.58 2.68
N ALA A 117 9.21 9.84 3.67
CA ALA A 117 8.79 8.47 3.92
C ALA A 117 7.28 8.38 4.19
N ASP A 118 6.72 9.27 5.02
CA ASP A 118 5.27 9.33 5.29
C ASP A 118 4.45 9.61 4.02
N ARG A 119 4.94 10.49 3.12
CA ARG A 119 4.28 10.76 1.84
C ARG A 119 4.27 9.53 0.92
N ARG A 120 5.41 8.85 0.81
CA ARG A 120 5.51 7.60 0.03
C ARG A 120 4.64 6.50 0.62
N PHE A 121 4.66 6.34 1.95
CA PHE A 121 3.85 5.37 2.68
C PHE A 121 2.36 5.57 2.38
N LYS A 122 1.87 6.81 2.53
CA LYS A 122 0.48 7.16 2.21
C LYS A 122 0.10 6.80 0.77
N SER A 123 0.98 7.03 -0.20
CA SER A 123 0.71 6.67 -1.61
C SER A 123 0.47 5.17 -1.76
N TYR A 124 1.34 4.32 -1.20
CA TYR A 124 1.13 2.87 -1.22
C TYR A 124 -0.13 2.44 -0.45
N LEU A 125 -0.42 3.05 0.71
CA LEU A 125 -1.66 2.79 1.44
C LEU A 125 -2.91 3.10 0.60
N VAL A 126 -2.86 4.10 -0.28
CA VAL A 126 -3.97 4.42 -1.19
C VAL A 126 -4.11 3.35 -2.28
N GLU A 127 -3.01 2.92 -2.89
CA GLU A 127 -3.02 1.87 -3.92
C GLU A 127 -3.56 0.54 -3.39
N PHE A 128 -3.20 0.18 -2.15
CA PHE A 128 -3.68 -1.02 -1.46
C PHE A 128 -5.08 -0.87 -0.83
N GLY A 129 -5.72 0.29 -0.93
CA GLY A 129 -7.05 0.50 -0.34
C GLY A 129 -7.08 0.61 1.18
N LEU A 130 -5.94 0.85 1.84
CA LEU A 130 -5.80 0.87 3.30
C LEU A 130 -6.22 2.19 3.95
N THR A 131 -6.52 3.22 3.15
CA THR A 131 -7.08 4.48 3.67
C THR A 131 -8.61 4.47 3.61
N PRO A 132 -9.33 5.09 4.58
CA PRO A 132 -10.80 5.15 4.56
C PRO A 132 -11.36 5.68 3.23
N ALA A 133 -10.72 6.70 2.66
CA ALA A 133 -11.12 7.31 1.38
C ALA A 133 -10.84 6.41 0.16
N ALA A 134 -9.89 5.47 0.26
CA ALA A 134 -9.66 4.46 -0.77
C ALA A 134 -10.61 3.26 -0.59
N ARG A 135 -10.96 2.87 0.65
CA ARG A 135 -11.90 1.78 0.94
C ARG A 135 -13.28 1.98 0.35
N SER A 136 -13.80 3.21 0.30
CA SER A 136 -15.10 3.49 -0.34
C SER A 136 -15.13 3.16 -1.85
N LYS A 137 -13.97 2.92 -2.47
CA LYS A 137 -13.82 2.50 -3.86
C LYS A 137 -13.51 1.01 -4.02
N VAL A 138 -13.21 0.30 -2.93
CA VAL A 138 -12.91 -1.14 -2.90
C VAL A 138 -14.18 -1.85 -2.45
N LYS A 139 -14.93 -2.43 -3.39
CA LYS A 139 -15.99 -3.39 -3.04
C LYS A 139 -15.35 -4.77 -2.95
N ILE A 140 -15.51 -5.41 -1.79
CA ILE A 140 -15.10 -6.78 -1.54
C ILE A 140 -16.04 -7.66 -2.37
N ASP A 141 -15.46 -8.49 -3.25
CA ASP A 141 -16.18 -9.63 -3.81
C ASP A 141 -16.33 -10.60 -2.63
N GLY A 142 -17.46 -10.50 -1.92
CA GLY A 142 -17.88 -11.55 -1.02
C GLY A 142 -18.03 -12.78 -1.90
N GLY A 143 -17.21 -13.80 -1.66
CA GLY A 143 -17.39 -15.10 -2.27
C GLY A 143 -18.70 -15.70 -1.78
N GLU A 144 -19.81 -15.32 -2.40
CA GLU A 144 -20.91 -16.25 -2.57
C GLU A 144 -20.45 -17.16 -3.72
N GLU A 145 -20.14 -18.41 -3.39
CA GLU A 145 -20.25 -19.48 -4.38
C GLU A 145 -21.66 -19.35 -4.94
N GLU A 146 -21.79 -18.91 -6.20
CA GLU A 146 -23.02 -19.13 -6.96
C GLU A 146 -23.22 -20.64 -6.96
N GLU A 147 -24.09 -21.14 -6.07
CA GLU A 147 -24.62 -22.49 -6.21
C GLU A 147 -25.19 -22.59 -7.63
N ASP A 148 -24.58 -23.46 -8.44
CA ASP A 148 -25.04 -23.76 -9.78
C ASP A 148 -26.53 -24.12 -9.70
N PRO A 149 -27.44 -23.35 -10.33
CA PRO A 149 -28.87 -23.62 -10.30
C PRO A 149 -29.24 -24.99 -10.88
N LEU A 150 -28.30 -25.71 -11.49
CA LEU A 150 -28.46 -27.11 -11.91
C LEU A 150 -28.40 -28.14 -10.77
N ASN A 151 -27.81 -27.81 -9.60
CA ASN A 151 -27.77 -28.74 -8.46
C ASN A 151 -29.14 -28.95 -7.79
N ALA A 152 -30.11 -28.05 -8.02
CA ALA A 152 -31.47 -28.18 -7.49
C ALA A 152 -32.36 -29.17 -8.27
N PHE A 153 -31.92 -29.66 -9.43
CA PHE A 153 -32.73 -30.50 -10.33
C PHE A 153 -32.34 -31.99 -10.35
N PHE A 154 -31.23 -32.38 -9.70
CA PHE A 154 -30.75 -33.76 -9.68
C PHE A 154 -30.53 -34.35 -8.28
N GLY A 155 -31.20 -33.81 -7.26
CA GLY A 155 -31.29 -34.39 -5.91
C GLY A 155 -32.45 -35.37 -5.77
#